data_AF-A0AAV7IS26-F1
#
_entry.id   AF-A0AAV7IS26-F1
#
_cell.length_a   1.000
_cell.length_b   1.000
_cell.length_c   1.000
_cell.angle_alpha   90.00
_cell.angle_beta   90.00
_cell.angle_gamma   90.00
#
_symmetry.space_group_name_H-M   'P 1'
#
loop_
_entity.id
_entity.type
_entity.pdbx_description
1 polymer ?
#
loop_
_entity_poly.entity_id
_entity_poly.type
_entity_poly.pdbx_seq_one_letter_code
_entity_poly.pdbx_strand_id
1 'polypeptide(L)' 'MIVWACENRGNGHVEQAWVFSREPAQPYNISALMKEAFARYNLTIPEMVKIDLAGCCRIYSSFDFDS' A
#
# COMPACT_ATOMS: atom_id res chain seq x y z
N MET A 1 -3.86 -4.88 4.73
CA MET A 1 -4.29 -3.48 4.87
C MET A 1 -4.00 -2.78 3.56
N ILE A 2 -5.00 -2.13 2.99
CA ILE A 2 -4.85 -1.30 1.78
C ILE A 2 -4.83 0.15 2.26
N VAL A 3 -3.81 0.90 1.88
CA VAL A 3 -3.66 2.33 2.19
C VAL A 3 -3.70 3.08 0.88
N TRP A 4 -4.48 4.16 0.84
CA TRP A 4 -4.51 5.11 -0.26
C TRP A 4 -4.22 6.50 0.30
N ALA A 5 -3.39 7.26 -0.43
CA ALA A 5 -3.08 8.64 -0.12
C ALA A 5 -3.16 9.48 -1.39
N CYS A 6 -3.64 10.71 -1.27
CA CYS A 6 -3.62 11.70 -2.33
C CYS A 6 -3.00 12.98 -1.79
N GLU A 7 -2.03 13.51 -2.52
CA GLU A 7 -1.28 14.70 -2.18
C GLU A 7 -1.37 15.71 -3.32
N ASN A 8 -1.71 16.97 -3.00
CA ASN A 8 -1.64 18.06 -3.97
C ASN A 8 -0.18 18.51 -4.16
N ARG A 9 0.32 18.47 -5.39
CA ARG A 9 1.66 18.93 -5.76
C ARG A 9 1.57 19.99 -6.85
N GLY A 10 1.64 21.26 -6.45
CA GLY A 10 1.48 22.40 -7.35
C GLY A 10 0.10 22.41 -7.98
N ASN A 11 0.04 22.37 -9.32
CA ASN A 11 -1.21 22.35 -10.08
C ASN A 11 -1.75 20.93 -10.35
N GLY A 12 -1.10 19.89 -9.82
CA GLY A 12 -1.52 18.50 -9.95
C GLY A 12 -1.82 17.85 -8.60
N HIS A 13 -2.35 16.63 -8.66
CA HIS A 13 -2.43 15.72 -7.50
C HIS A 13 -1.67 14.44 -7.83
N VAL A 14 -1.10 13.83 -6.80
CA VAL A 14 -0.39 12.55 -6.87
C VAL A 14 -1.14 11.57 -5.98
N GLU A 15 -1.55 10.45 -6.57
CA GLU A 15 -2.19 9.35 -5.85
C GLU A 15 -1.17 8.25 -5.60
N GLN A 16 -1.17 7.70 -4.38
CA GLN A 16 -0.28 6.62 -3.98
C GLN A 16 -1.08 5.55 -3.24
N ALA A 17 -0.73 4.30 -3.48
CA ALA A 17 -1.38 3.16 -2.86
C ALA A 17 -0.35 2.16 -2.35
N TRP A 18 -0.59 1.60 -1.18
CA TRP A 18 0.22 0.52 -0.62
C TRP A 18 -0.67 -0.60 -0.13
N VAL A 19 -0.19 -1.83 -0.29
CA VAL A 19 -0.83 -3.00 0.29
C VAL A 19 0.13 -3.68 1.24
N PHE A 20 -0.21 -3.64 2.52
CA PHE A 20 0.56 -4.26 3.58
C PHE A 20 -0.07 -5.59 3.99
N SER A 21 0.76 -6.62 4.13
CA SER A 21 0.40 -7.89 4.74
C SER A 21 1.08 -8.05 6.10
N ARG A 22 0.44 -8.80 7.00
CA ARG A 22 1.04 -9.15 8.30
C ARG A 22 2.20 -10.14 8.15
N GLU A 23 2.14 -10.94 7.09
CA GLU A 23 3.15 -11.94 6.76
C GLU A 23 3.77 -11.65 5.38
N PRO A 24 5.05 -12.01 5.16
CA PRO A 24 5.71 -11.81 3.88
C PRO A 24 5.07 -12.63 2.75
N ALA A 25 4.63 -13.84 3.06
CA ALA A 25 3.83 -14.66 2.17
C ALA A 25 2.36 -14.26 2.33
N GLN A 26 1.73 -13.86 1.23
CA GLN A 26 0.29 -13.55 1.24
C GLN A 26 -0.48 -14.82 0.88
N PRO A 27 -1.37 -15.33 1.77
CA PRO A 27 -2.11 -16.56 1.49
C PRO A 27 -3.33 -16.37 0.58
N TYR A 28 -3.62 -15.15 0.12
CA TYR A 28 -4.82 -14.81 -0.63
C TYR A 28 -4.56 -13.80 -1.75
N ASN A 29 -5.47 -13.73 -2.73
CA ASN A 29 -5.36 -12.87 -3.90
C ASN A 29 -5.62 -11.39 -3.53
N ILE A 30 -4.58 -10.74 -3.02
CA ILE A 30 -4.58 -9.33 -2.64
C ILE A 30 -4.92 -8.39 -3.79
N SER A 31 -4.60 -8.77 -5.04
CA SER A 31 -4.94 -7.96 -6.22
C SER A 31 -6.46 -7.81 -6.37
N ALA A 32 -7.22 -8.89 -6.15
CA ALA A 32 -8.67 -8.84 -6.26
C ALA A 32 -9.29 -7.92 -5.19
N LEU A 33 -8.86 -8.06 -3.94
CA LEU A 33 -9.32 -7.22 -2.83
C LEU A 33 -8.99 -5.74 -3.03
N MET A 34 -7.81 -5.45 -3.58
CA MET A 34 -7.42 -4.07 -3.90
C MET A 34 -8.33 -3.49 -4.99
N LYS A 35 -8.55 -4.22 -6.09
CA LYS A 35 -9.42 -3.77 -7.18
C LYS A 35 -10.85 -3.49 -6.71
N GLU A 36 -11.40 -4.36 -5.86
CA GLU A 36 -12.71 -4.18 -5.26
C GLU A 36 -12.77 -2.92 -4.38
N ALA A 37 -11.76 -2.71 -3.53
CA ALA A 37 -11.67 -1.52 -2.68
C ALA A 37 -11.60 -0.23 -3.51
N PHE A 38 -10.75 -0.19 -4.54
CA PHE A 38 -10.60 0.99 -5.40
C PHE A 38 -11.87 1.29 -6.20
N ALA A 39 -12.51 0.27 -6.77
CA ALA A 39 -13.78 0.42 -7.48
C ALA A 39 -14.88 0.98 -6.57
N ARG A 40 -14.96 0.52 -5.31
CA ARG A 40 -15.95 0.99 -4.34
C ARG A 40 -15.86 2.49 -4.04
N TYR A 41 -14.66 3.06 -4.09
CA TYR A 41 -14.42 4.48 -3.83
C TYR A 41 -14.21 5.32 -5.09
N ASN A 42 -14.49 4.75 -6.28
CA ASN A 42 -14.28 5.39 -7.58
C ASN A 42 -12.84 5.91 -7.77
N LEU A 43 -11.87 5.15 -7.26
CA LEU A 43 -10.44 5.46 -7.35
C LEU A 43 -9.85 4.79 -8.60
N THR A 44 -8.89 5.46 -9.24
CA THR A 44 -8.13 4.88 -10.33
C THR A 44 -7.23 3.78 -9.79
N ILE A 45 -7.31 2.57 -10.36
CA ILE A 45 -6.46 1.45 -9.95
C ILE A 45 -5.03 1.72 -10.46
N PRO A 46 -4.04 1.91 -9.58
CA PRO A 46 -2.68 2.16 -10.00
C PRO A 46 -2.00 0.86 -10.46
N GLU A 47 -0.91 1.00 -11.20
CA GLU A 47 0.01 -0.11 -11.45
C GLU A 47 0.67 -0.53 -10.14
N MET A 48 0.51 -1.80 -9.76
CA MET A 48 1.08 -2.32 -8.52
C MET A 48 2.39 -3.04 -8.78
N VAL A 49 3.42 -2.61 -8.06
CA VAL A 49 4.72 -3.27 -8.04
C VAL A 49 4.81 -4.17 -6.81
N LYS A 50 5.17 -5.43 -7.01
CA LYS A 50 5.46 -6.35 -5.90
C LYS A 50 6.87 -6.11 -5.39
N ILE A 51 7.00 -5.81 -4.11
CA ILE A 51 8.30 -5.69 -3.44
C ILE A 51 8.76 -7.10 -3.08
N ASP A 52 9.96 -7.48 -3.55
CA ASP A 52 10.61 -8.70 -3.08
C ASP A 52 11.19 -8.47 -1.69
N LEU A 53 10.65 -9.19 -0.71
CA LEU A 53 11.04 -9.09 0.69
C LEU A 53 12.16 -10.07 1.07
N ALA A 54 12.62 -10.93 0.15
CA ALA A 54 13.64 -11.95 0.44
C ALA A 54 15.00 -11.33 0.80
N GLY A 55 15.34 -10.17 0.22
CA GLY A 55 16.60 -9.45 0.45
C GLY A 55 16.50 -8.22 1.34
N CYS A 56 15.32 -7.89 1.90
CA CYS A 56 15.17 -6.66 2.69
C CYS A 56 15.84 -6.77 4.06
N CYS A 57 16.66 -5.77 4.40
CA CYS A 57 17.15 -5.56 5.77
C CYS A 57 15.95 -5.27 6.69
N ARG A 58 15.48 -6.27 7.42
CA ARG A 58 14.45 -6.10 8.46
C ARG A 58 15.10 -5.45 9.67
N ILE A 59 15.32 -4.14 9.61
CA ILE A 59 15.65 -3.37 10.79
C ILE A 59 14.35 -3.23 11.57
N TYR A 60 14.21 -4.00 12.65
CA TYR A 60 13.11 -3.82 13.60
C TYR A 60 13.36 -2.52 14.36
N SER A 61 12.79 -1.43 13.87
CA SER A 61 12.73 -0.15 14.58
C SER A 61 11.40 -0.06 15.32
N SER A 62 11.43 -0.08 16.65
CA SER A 62 10.31 0.36 17.48
C SER A 62 10.26 1.88 17.45
N PHE A 63 9.13 2.44 17.03
CA PHE A 63 8.86 3.87 17.17
C PHE A 63 7.86 4.03 18.31
N ASP A 64 8.32 4.61 19.41
CA ASP A 64 7.42 5.09 20.45
C ASP A 64 6.79 6.39 19.94
N PHE A 65 5.49 6.34 19.66
CA PHE A 65 4.72 7.56 19.40
C PHE A 65 4.31 8.14 20.75
N ASP A 66 5.07 9.13 21.23
CA ASP A 66 4.62 9.97 22.34
C ASP A 66 3.39 10.77 21.88
N SER A 67 2.23 10.46 22.47
CA SER A 67 0.93 11.08 22.23
C SER A 67 0.74 12.35 23.04
#